data_AF-A0A6J2UGZ3-F1
#
_entry.id   AF-A0A6J2UGZ3-F1
#
_cell.length_a   1.000
_cell.length_b   1.000
_cell.length_c   1.000
_cell.angle_alpha   90.00
_cell.angle_beta   90.00
_cell.angle_gamma   90.00
#
_symmetry.space_group_name_H-M   'P 1'
#
loop_
_entity.id
_entity.type
_entity.pdbx_description
1 polymer ?
#
loop_
_entity_poly.entity_id
_entity_poly.type
_entity_poly.pdbx_seq_one_letter_code
_entity_poly.pdbx_strand_id
1 'polypeptide(L)'
;MCDPSESALDRHFESQVRILEDIYALKIRESDYGMSQRWLQVFQEAPGSEKYARNCLMLLMYSQLRELGRLGRPFTDMHNLSRQLEDVLSDFDGKLIDEDMETNASGYGSDTSRLSKAHKAISECDEFSKNVSSLKERLEGGVDATTPRTTTEMVIKGNDEFKRRTQENEELLKELDKLHTRSLKNELEYKSKVTEMTDLTEHKRTIDNVSKERSNAMAMSICRSTNEAIERIKLWTGGNDHLDFLATALRYFSADDPQLQAQLEKLDRKLEYQLENIQEQACERREKNVRIIYDQVFREQRDAQKQKDEQFMSERQAWALERQQLQQLLWKRDQRHQQLAQEQLMVIGTSIPRNPQLFGCQCECEQQSFPNCFYRQSSPDPNNCAQCQIERQQQKLRADGKLRKNFLESCDCNYNKPRSELNKGQLQKKSPKW
;
A
#
# COMPACT_ATOMS: atom_id res chain seq x y z
N MET A 1 -17.93 8.91 16.54
CA MET A 1 -17.73 9.33 15.14
C MET A 1 -18.99 9.00 14.36
N CYS A 2 -19.37 9.74 13.32
CA CYS A 2 -20.48 9.30 12.45
C CYS A 2 -19.96 8.14 11.60
N ASP A 3 -20.65 7.00 11.64
CA ASP A 3 -20.34 5.89 10.75
C ASP A 3 -20.41 6.39 9.30
N PRO A 4 -19.42 6.06 8.45
CA PRO A 4 -19.43 6.46 7.06
C PRO A 4 -20.72 5.94 6.42
N SER A 5 -21.43 6.81 5.70
CA SER A 5 -22.67 6.39 5.06
C SER A 5 -22.39 5.22 4.12
N GLU A 6 -23.33 4.28 4.01
CA GLU A 6 -23.21 3.11 3.15
C GLU A 6 -22.81 3.49 1.70
N SER A 7 -23.39 4.57 1.19
CA SER A 7 -23.07 5.15 -0.13
C SER A 7 -21.66 5.74 -0.24
N ALA A 8 -21.03 6.14 0.86
CA ALA A 8 -19.63 6.54 0.86
C ALA A 8 -18.71 5.32 0.76
N LEU A 9 -19.06 4.22 1.44
CA LEU A 9 -18.32 2.96 1.36
C LEU A 9 -18.35 2.37 -0.05
N ASP A 10 -19.49 2.43 -0.74
CA ASP A 10 -19.59 1.95 -2.13
C ASP A 10 -18.80 2.80 -3.12
N ARG A 11 -18.87 4.14 -3.01
CA ARG A 11 -18.04 5.02 -3.84
C ARG A 11 -16.55 4.78 -3.61
N HIS A 12 -16.15 4.50 -2.37
CA HIS A 12 -14.77 4.17 -2.05
C HIS A 12 -14.35 2.84 -2.70
N PHE A 13 -15.18 1.81 -2.59
CA PHE A 13 -14.95 0.53 -3.25
C PHE A 13 -14.81 0.68 -4.77
N GLU A 14 -15.74 1.38 -5.44
CA GLU A 14 -15.65 1.65 -6.88
C GLU A 14 -14.35 2.35 -7.26
N SER A 15 -13.91 3.31 -6.45
CA SER A 15 -12.63 3.98 -6.67
C SER A 15 -11.46 3.02 -6.55
N GLN A 16 -11.47 2.10 -5.59
CA GLN A 16 -10.40 1.11 -5.41
C GLN A 16 -10.36 0.11 -6.57
N VAL A 17 -11.52 -0.30 -7.10
CA VAL A 17 -11.59 -1.19 -8.27
C VAL A 17 -10.91 -0.55 -9.48
N ARG A 18 -11.15 0.74 -9.74
CA ARG A 18 -10.47 1.46 -10.83
C ARG A 18 -8.96 1.53 -10.65
N ILE A 19 -8.48 1.79 -9.43
CA ILE A 19 -7.03 1.84 -9.17
C ILE A 19 -6.41 0.44 -9.32
N LEU A 20 -7.16 -0.62 -9.00
CA LEU A 20 -6.69 -1.99 -9.17
C LEU A 20 -6.50 -2.37 -10.65
N GLU A 21 -7.30 -1.81 -11.56
CA GLU A 21 -7.12 -1.98 -13.02
C GLU A 21 -5.73 -1.51 -13.48
N ASP A 22 -5.22 -0.41 -12.91
CA ASP A 22 -3.87 0.07 -13.21
C ASP A 22 -2.79 -0.93 -12.75
N ILE A 23 -3.01 -1.64 -11.64
CA ILE A 23 -2.08 -2.69 -11.19
C ILE A 23 -2.13 -3.90 -12.12
N TYR A 24 -3.31 -4.27 -12.63
CA TYR A 24 -3.41 -5.38 -13.59
C TYR A 24 -2.59 -5.14 -14.85
N ALA A 25 -2.37 -3.89 -15.25
CA ALA A 25 -1.46 -3.55 -16.34
C ALA A 25 0.02 -3.86 -16.04
N LEU A 26 0.43 -3.96 -14.76
CA LEU A 26 1.82 -4.09 -14.32
C LEU A 26 2.39 -5.54 -14.33
N LYS A 27 1.85 -6.45 -15.15
CA LYS A 27 2.28 -7.87 -15.24
C LYS A 27 2.29 -8.61 -13.90
N ILE A 28 1.15 -8.64 -13.22
CA ILE A 28 0.93 -9.56 -12.09
C ILE A 28 0.93 -11.01 -12.60
N ARG A 29 1.26 -11.97 -11.72
CA ARG A 29 1.14 -13.40 -12.03
C ARG A 29 -0.31 -13.76 -12.38
N GLU A 30 -0.49 -14.62 -13.37
CA GLU A 30 -1.81 -15.04 -13.85
C GLU A 30 -2.65 -15.72 -12.75
N SER A 31 -2.00 -16.48 -11.86
CA SER A 31 -2.65 -17.11 -10.70
C SER A 31 -3.22 -16.09 -9.72
N ASP A 32 -2.45 -15.04 -9.43
CA ASP A 32 -2.85 -13.95 -8.51
C ASP A 32 -3.94 -13.08 -9.13
N TYR A 33 -3.85 -12.83 -10.45
CA TYR A 33 -4.92 -12.19 -11.21
C TYR A 33 -6.22 -12.99 -11.08
N GLY A 34 -6.19 -14.29 -11.39
CA GLY A 34 -7.37 -15.15 -11.28
C GLY A 34 -7.96 -15.20 -9.86
N MET A 35 -7.11 -15.20 -8.83
CA MET A 35 -7.57 -15.18 -7.44
C MET A 35 -8.19 -13.82 -7.07
N SER A 36 -7.57 -12.70 -7.44
CA SER A 36 -8.11 -11.37 -7.19
C SER A 36 -9.48 -11.15 -7.84
N GLN A 37 -9.71 -11.71 -9.04
CA GLN A 37 -11.00 -11.65 -9.72
C GLN A 37 -12.10 -12.39 -8.94
N ARG A 38 -11.80 -13.53 -8.33
CA ARG A 38 -12.76 -14.25 -7.47
C ARG A 38 -13.10 -13.44 -6.23
N TRP A 39 -12.11 -12.82 -5.60
CA TRP A 39 -12.33 -11.94 -4.46
C TRP A 39 -13.16 -10.70 -4.82
N LEU A 40 -12.94 -10.11 -5.99
CA LEU A 40 -13.75 -8.99 -6.46
C LEU A 40 -15.23 -9.37 -6.63
N GLN A 41 -15.54 -10.59 -7.07
CA GLN A 41 -16.92 -11.08 -7.14
C GLN A 41 -17.55 -11.14 -5.74
N VAL A 42 -16.85 -11.72 -4.77
CA VAL A 42 -17.31 -11.75 -3.37
C VAL A 42 -17.52 -10.33 -2.82
N PHE A 43 -16.61 -9.40 -3.12
CA PHE A 43 -16.73 -8.01 -2.68
C PHE A 43 -17.92 -7.27 -3.32
N GLN A 44 -18.24 -7.57 -4.58
CA GLN A 44 -19.41 -7.00 -5.26
C GLN A 44 -20.73 -7.50 -4.66
N GLU A 45 -20.76 -8.75 -4.18
CA GLU A 45 -21.93 -9.40 -3.59
C GLU A 45 -22.07 -9.13 -2.07
N ALA A 46 -21.11 -8.45 -1.46
CA ALA A 46 -21.08 -8.23 -0.01
C ALA A 46 -22.33 -7.45 0.49
N PRO A 47 -23.03 -7.96 1.52
CA PRO A 47 -24.20 -7.27 2.09
C PRO A 47 -23.80 -5.96 2.77
N GLY A 48 -24.79 -5.09 3.01
CA GLY A 48 -24.57 -3.77 3.63
C GLY A 48 -23.78 -3.82 4.95
N SER A 49 -24.00 -4.84 5.77
CA SER A 49 -23.28 -5.07 7.03
C SER A 49 -21.79 -5.37 6.85
N GLU A 50 -21.36 -5.87 5.68
CA GLU A 50 -19.98 -6.28 5.41
C GLU A 50 -19.20 -5.28 4.55
N LYS A 51 -19.82 -4.16 4.13
CA LYS A 51 -19.18 -3.15 3.26
C LYS A 51 -17.92 -2.53 3.86
N TYR A 52 -17.83 -2.45 5.18
CA TYR A 52 -16.63 -1.99 5.87
C TYR A 52 -15.49 -3.01 5.72
N ALA A 53 -15.74 -4.28 6.07
CA ALA A 53 -14.77 -5.37 5.93
C ALA A 53 -14.31 -5.53 4.47
N ARG A 54 -15.25 -5.47 3.51
CA ARG A 54 -14.97 -5.42 2.08
C ARG A 54 -13.92 -4.36 1.74
N ASN A 55 -14.13 -3.11 2.18
CA ASN A 55 -13.23 -2.01 1.86
C ASN A 55 -11.84 -2.18 2.49
N CYS A 56 -11.77 -2.75 3.71
CA CYS A 56 -10.51 -3.08 4.36
C CYS A 56 -9.75 -4.19 3.64
N LEU A 57 -10.43 -5.28 3.27
CA LEU A 57 -9.83 -6.38 2.51
C LEU A 57 -9.41 -5.93 1.10
N MET A 58 -10.16 -5.03 0.47
CA MET A 58 -9.79 -4.43 -0.81
C MET A 58 -8.49 -3.60 -0.70
N LEU A 59 -8.31 -2.82 0.37
CA LEU A 59 -7.04 -2.13 0.63
C LEU A 59 -5.88 -3.10 0.81
N LEU A 60 -6.10 -4.16 1.57
CA LEU A 60 -5.08 -5.18 1.82
C LEU A 60 -4.67 -5.91 0.54
N MET A 61 -5.65 -6.29 -0.29
CA MET A 61 -5.42 -6.92 -1.60
C MET A 61 -4.61 -5.99 -2.51
N TYR A 62 -5.00 -4.72 -2.56
CA TYR A 62 -4.32 -3.69 -3.33
C TYR A 62 -2.85 -3.52 -2.90
N SER A 63 -2.59 -3.40 -1.59
CA SER A 63 -1.23 -3.27 -1.04
C SER A 63 -0.37 -4.49 -1.37
N GLN A 64 -0.88 -5.71 -1.15
CA GLN A 64 -0.14 -6.94 -1.49
C GLN A 64 0.20 -7.04 -2.98
N LEU A 65 -0.76 -6.76 -3.85
CA LEU A 65 -0.52 -6.80 -5.30
C LEU A 65 0.45 -5.71 -5.75
N ARG A 66 0.39 -4.52 -5.16
CA ARG A 66 1.27 -3.41 -5.51
C ARG A 66 2.70 -3.57 -5.01
N GLU A 67 2.84 -3.99 -3.76
CA GLU A 67 4.13 -4.00 -3.06
C GLU A 67 4.84 -5.34 -3.22
N LEU A 68 4.10 -6.45 -3.13
CA LEU A 68 4.66 -7.81 -3.19
C LEU A 68 4.56 -8.43 -4.58
N GLY A 69 3.70 -7.88 -5.46
CA GLY A 69 3.44 -8.44 -6.78
C GLY A 69 2.73 -9.80 -6.77
N ARG A 70 2.24 -10.24 -5.61
CA ARG A 70 1.56 -11.53 -5.39
C ARG A 70 0.55 -11.41 -4.26
N LEU A 71 -0.45 -12.29 -4.25
CA LEU A 71 -1.39 -12.38 -3.13
C LEU A 71 -0.86 -13.34 -2.06
N GLY A 72 -0.98 -12.95 -0.80
CA GLY A 72 -0.74 -13.78 0.37
C GLY A 72 -2.04 -14.12 1.08
N ARG A 73 -1.92 -14.56 2.34
CA ARG A 73 -3.09 -14.66 3.22
C ARG A 73 -3.67 -13.25 3.48
N PRO A 74 -5.01 -13.11 3.58
CA PRO A 74 -6.01 -14.17 3.60
C PRO A 74 -6.46 -14.67 2.22
N PHE A 75 -6.00 -14.06 1.13
CA PHE A 75 -6.56 -14.26 -0.21
C PHE A 75 -6.25 -15.61 -0.85
N THR A 76 -5.13 -16.23 -0.46
CA THR A 76 -4.71 -17.53 -0.99
C THR A 76 -5.48 -18.71 -0.40
N ASP A 77 -6.20 -18.51 0.70
CA ASP A 77 -7.04 -19.54 1.31
C ASP A 77 -8.43 -19.55 0.69
N MET A 78 -8.71 -20.59 -0.10
CA MET A 78 -9.99 -20.76 -0.81
C MET A 78 -11.19 -20.92 0.14
N HIS A 79 -10.98 -21.35 1.38
CA HIS A 79 -12.08 -21.46 2.36
C HIS A 79 -12.62 -20.08 2.76
N ASN A 80 -11.77 -19.05 2.72
CA ASN A 80 -12.17 -17.69 3.10
C ASN A 80 -13.14 -17.05 2.09
N LEU A 81 -13.21 -17.51 0.85
CA LEU A 81 -14.18 -17.01 -0.14
C LEU A 81 -15.64 -17.29 0.24
N SER A 82 -15.87 -18.31 1.07
CA SER A 82 -17.22 -18.69 1.54
C SER A 82 -17.56 -18.17 2.94
N ARG A 83 -16.65 -17.44 3.59
CA ARG A 83 -16.83 -16.92 4.95
C ARG A 83 -17.36 -15.49 4.92
N GLN A 84 -17.94 -15.05 6.04
CA GLN A 84 -18.27 -13.64 6.24
C GLN A 84 -16.99 -12.81 6.21
N LEU A 85 -17.01 -11.67 5.52
CA LEU A 85 -15.80 -10.85 5.33
C LEU A 85 -15.26 -10.29 6.65
N GLU A 86 -16.13 -10.04 7.63
CA GLU A 86 -15.72 -9.56 8.96
C GLU A 86 -14.91 -10.63 9.71
N ASP A 87 -15.29 -11.90 9.61
CA ASP A 87 -14.56 -13.01 10.24
C ASP A 87 -13.19 -13.20 9.58
N VAL A 88 -13.12 -13.10 8.25
CA VAL A 88 -11.86 -13.17 7.51
C VAL A 88 -10.92 -12.05 7.93
N LEU A 89 -11.48 -10.84 8.13
CA LEU A 89 -10.72 -9.68 8.57
C LEU A 89 -10.29 -9.79 10.04
N SER A 90 -11.12 -10.35 10.92
CA SER A 90 -10.80 -10.52 12.34
C SER A 90 -9.71 -11.58 12.58
N ASP A 91 -9.69 -12.61 11.74
CA ASP A 91 -8.68 -13.68 11.81
C ASP A 91 -7.33 -13.25 11.23
N PHE A 92 -7.30 -12.15 10.46
CA PHE A 92 -6.07 -11.63 9.88
C PHE A 92 -5.20 -10.97 10.95
N ASP A 93 -4.06 -11.59 11.25
CA ASP A 93 -3.14 -11.18 12.31
C ASP A 93 -2.15 -10.06 11.91
N GLY A 94 -2.23 -9.57 10.67
CA GLY A 94 -1.37 -8.50 10.15
C GLY A 94 0.04 -8.94 9.79
N LYS A 95 0.38 -10.22 9.90
CA LYS A 95 1.71 -10.72 9.50
C LYS A 95 1.75 -10.89 7.99
N LEU A 96 2.24 -9.86 7.29
CA LEU A 96 2.61 -9.99 5.89
C LEU A 96 3.76 -10.99 5.81
N ILE A 97 3.58 -12.01 4.96
CA ILE A 97 4.42 -13.20 4.87
C ILE A 97 5.84 -12.80 4.42
N ASP A 98 6.73 -12.55 5.38
CA ASP A 98 8.18 -12.63 5.20
C ASP A 98 8.70 -14.08 5.34
N GLU A 99 7.90 -14.98 5.93
CA GLU A 99 8.38 -16.29 6.39
C GLU A 99 8.57 -17.35 5.29
N ASP A 100 7.87 -17.25 4.15
CA ASP A 100 7.96 -18.28 3.10
C ASP A 100 9.08 -18.06 2.06
N MET A 101 9.87 -16.98 2.17
CA MET A 101 10.98 -16.75 1.24
C MET A 101 12.27 -17.52 1.60
N GLU A 102 12.36 -18.14 2.78
CA GLU A 102 13.56 -18.88 3.20
C GLU A 102 13.43 -20.42 3.22
N THR A 103 12.26 -21.01 2.96
CA THR A 103 12.07 -22.47 3.18
C THR A 103 11.93 -23.35 1.92
N ASN A 104 12.30 -22.85 0.73
CA ASN A 104 12.27 -23.67 -0.50
C ASN A 104 13.57 -24.45 -0.75
N ALA A 105 14.04 -25.20 0.25
CA ALA A 105 15.11 -26.20 0.09
C ALA A 105 14.82 -27.59 0.69
N SER A 106 13.59 -27.90 1.12
CA SER A 106 13.25 -29.28 1.53
C SER A 106 11.80 -29.68 1.29
N GLY A 107 11.38 -29.65 0.03
CA GLY A 107 10.25 -30.46 -0.41
C GLY A 107 10.71 -31.89 -0.72
N TYR A 108 10.42 -32.87 0.15
CA TYR A 108 9.84 -34.19 -0.18
C TYR A 108 9.71 -35.09 1.06
N GLY A 109 8.51 -35.62 1.29
CA GLY A 109 8.32 -36.97 1.85
C GLY A 109 7.90 -37.09 3.31
N SER A 110 6.59 -37.09 3.54
CA SER A 110 5.94 -37.78 4.67
C SER A 110 6.18 -39.29 4.53
N ASP A 111 6.84 -39.93 5.52
CA ASP A 111 6.52 -41.29 5.95
C ASP A 111 7.25 -41.70 7.24
N THR A 112 6.46 -42.21 8.18
CA THR A 112 6.85 -42.66 9.52
C THR A 112 7.58 -44.01 9.47
N SER A 113 8.89 -44.03 9.21
CA SER A 113 9.79 -45.16 9.53
C SER A 113 11.21 -44.87 9.04
N ARG A 114 12.13 -44.50 9.96
CA ARG A 114 13.60 -44.76 9.91
C ARG A 114 14.37 -43.80 10.84
N LEU A 115 14.33 -44.10 12.13
CA LEU A 115 15.02 -43.39 13.22
C LEU A 115 16.50 -43.80 13.40
N SER A 116 17.21 -44.25 12.35
CA SER A 116 18.62 -44.70 12.49
C SER A 116 19.63 -44.13 11.49
N LYS A 117 19.25 -43.18 10.62
CA LYS A 117 20.17 -42.58 9.63
C LYS A 117 20.49 -41.09 9.83
N ALA A 118 19.97 -40.46 10.88
CA ALA A 118 20.16 -39.03 11.17
C ALA A 118 21.56 -38.65 11.71
N HIS A 119 22.43 -39.61 12.06
CA HIS A 119 23.76 -39.30 12.61
C HIS A 119 24.84 -38.96 11.56
N LYS A 120 24.54 -39.08 10.25
CA LYS A 120 25.54 -38.82 9.19
C LYS A 120 25.44 -37.42 8.56
N ALA A 121 24.30 -36.74 8.67
CA ALA A 121 24.09 -35.40 8.10
C ALA A 121 24.62 -34.25 8.97
N ILE A 122 24.92 -34.50 10.25
CA ILE A 122 25.48 -33.48 11.15
C ILE A 122 26.98 -33.22 10.87
N SER A 123 27.66 -34.12 10.13
CA SER A 123 29.09 -33.96 9.80
C SER A 123 29.38 -32.99 8.64
N GLU A 124 28.36 -32.56 7.88
CA GLU A 124 28.55 -31.68 6.71
C GLU A 124 28.25 -30.19 7.01
N CYS A 125 27.62 -29.88 8.15
CA CYS A 125 27.42 -28.48 8.59
C CYS A 125 28.69 -27.82 9.17
N ASP A 126 29.68 -28.61 9.59
CA ASP A 126 30.97 -28.09 10.07
C ASP A 126 31.89 -27.58 8.94
N GLU A 127 31.58 -27.92 7.68
CA GLU A 127 32.38 -27.49 6.53
C GLU A 127 31.95 -26.10 6.00
N PHE A 128 30.67 -25.75 6.14
CA PHE A 128 30.16 -24.43 5.75
C PHE A 128 30.62 -23.32 6.70
N SER A 129 30.73 -23.60 8.01
CA SER A 129 31.25 -22.64 8.99
C SER A 129 32.75 -22.35 8.80
N LYS A 130 33.51 -23.26 8.19
CA LYS A 130 34.93 -23.03 7.86
C LYS A 130 35.10 -22.15 6.61
N ASN A 131 34.19 -22.23 5.65
CA ASN A 131 34.22 -21.42 4.44
C ASN A 131 33.87 -19.93 4.70
N VAL A 132 32.99 -19.64 5.66
CA VAL A 132 32.66 -18.26 6.05
C VAL A 132 33.85 -17.57 6.76
N SER A 133 34.59 -18.31 7.60
CA SER A 133 35.80 -17.79 8.25
C SER A 133 36.94 -17.49 7.26
N SER A 134 37.07 -18.29 6.20
CA SER A 134 38.09 -18.07 5.15
C SER A 134 37.77 -16.88 4.23
N LEU A 135 36.49 -16.55 4.05
CA LEU A 135 36.06 -15.38 3.25
C LEU A 135 36.33 -14.04 3.96
N LYS A 136 36.32 -14.05 5.29
CA LYS A 136 36.62 -12.87 6.11
C LYS A 136 38.11 -12.48 6.06
N GLU A 137 39.01 -13.46 6.03
CA GLU A 137 40.46 -13.23 5.90
C GLU A 137 40.85 -12.64 4.54
N ARG A 138 40.08 -12.92 3.47
CA ARG A 138 40.32 -12.39 2.12
C ARG A 138 39.91 -10.92 1.95
N LEU A 139 39.04 -10.39 2.80
CA LEU A 139 38.58 -9.00 2.74
C LEU A 139 39.45 -8.03 3.55
N GLU A 140 40.25 -8.54 4.49
CA GLU A 140 41.14 -7.71 5.31
C GLU A 140 42.54 -7.51 4.68
N GLY A 141 42.83 -8.17 3.56
CA GLY A 141 44.19 -8.25 2.98
C GLY A 141 44.53 -7.33 1.80
N GLY A 142 43.71 -6.37 1.40
CA GLY A 142 44.00 -5.61 0.18
C GLY A 142 43.29 -4.27 0.05
N VAL A 143 43.75 -3.27 0.80
CA VAL A 143 43.45 -1.86 0.47
C VAL A 143 44.76 -1.08 0.51
N ASP A 144 45.30 -0.86 -0.69
CA ASP A 144 46.42 0.05 -0.91
C ASP A 144 46.02 1.47 -0.49
N ALA A 145 46.91 2.06 0.30
CA ALA A 145 46.74 3.31 0.99
C ALA A 145 46.93 4.50 0.03
N THR A 146 45.86 5.16 -0.42
CA THR A 146 45.92 6.59 -0.77
C THR A 146 44.55 7.29 -0.79
N THR A 147 43.91 7.50 0.36
CA THR A 147 42.88 8.57 0.50
C THR A 147 42.70 8.98 1.97
N PRO A 148 42.51 10.28 2.30
CA PRO A 148 42.66 10.76 3.68
C PRO A 148 41.41 10.53 4.53
N ARG A 149 41.64 9.77 5.60
CA ARG A 149 41.09 9.79 6.97
C ARG A 149 40.37 11.09 7.41
N THR A 150 39.03 11.03 7.53
CA THR A 150 38.30 11.84 8.53
C THR A 150 36.92 11.30 8.98
N THR A 151 36.63 9.99 8.86
CA THR A 151 35.31 9.43 9.26
C THR A 151 35.38 8.13 10.08
N THR A 152 36.57 7.72 10.53
CA THR A 152 36.78 6.41 11.19
C THR A 152 36.21 6.32 12.61
N GLU A 153 35.89 7.43 13.28
CA GLU A 153 35.34 7.39 14.65
C GLU A 153 33.82 7.13 14.73
N MET A 154 33.05 7.36 13.66
CA MET A 154 31.61 7.06 13.67
C MET A 154 31.30 5.59 13.35
N VAL A 155 32.18 4.89 12.65
CA VAL A 155 31.97 3.47 12.26
C VAL A 155 32.18 2.52 13.43
N ILE A 156 33.02 2.86 14.41
CA ILE A 156 33.31 1.99 15.56
C ILE A 156 32.14 1.97 16.55
N LYS A 157 31.43 3.09 16.76
CA LYS A 157 30.26 3.13 17.68
C LYS A 157 29.05 2.35 17.18
N GLY A 158 28.84 2.25 15.87
CA GLY A 158 27.74 1.47 15.30
C GLY A 158 27.86 -0.04 15.53
N ASN A 159 29.09 -0.54 15.69
CA ASN A 159 29.35 -1.97 15.85
C ASN A 159 28.95 -2.48 17.25
N ASP A 160 29.16 -1.68 18.29
CA ASP A 160 28.80 -2.06 19.66
C ASP A 160 27.29 -2.00 19.89
N GLU A 161 26.60 -1.02 19.30
CA GLU A 161 25.13 -0.94 19.37
C GLU A 161 24.48 -2.10 18.60
N PHE A 162 25.02 -2.44 17.43
CA PHE A 162 24.54 -3.59 16.66
C PHE A 162 24.70 -4.91 17.42
N LYS A 163 25.87 -5.15 18.04
CA LYS A 163 26.10 -6.33 18.88
C LYS A 163 25.14 -6.41 20.06
N ARG A 164 24.88 -5.27 20.72
CA ARG A 164 23.92 -5.20 21.83
C ARG A 164 22.51 -5.57 21.38
N ARG A 165 22.02 -4.96 20.29
CA ARG A 165 20.70 -5.29 19.73
C ARG A 165 20.60 -6.75 19.28
N THR A 166 21.69 -7.31 18.73
CA THR A 166 21.73 -8.72 18.33
C THR A 166 21.56 -9.63 19.55
N GLN A 167 22.24 -9.32 20.66
CA GLN A 167 22.11 -10.07 21.91
C GLN A 167 20.71 -9.92 22.53
N GLU A 168 20.16 -8.70 22.57
CA GLU A 168 18.80 -8.44 23.06
C GLU A 168 17.74 -9.22 22.25
N ASN A 169 17.88 -9.24 20.92
CA ASN A 169 16.99 -10.04 20.06
C ASN A 169 17.12 -11.54 20.32
N GLU A 170 18.34 -12.05 20.56
CA GLU A 170 18.55 -13.46 20.91
C GLU A 170 17.92 -13.83 22.26
N GLU A 171 17.95 -12.92 23.23
CA GLU A 171 17.28 -13.08 24.53
C GLU A 171 15.75 -13.06 24.38
N LEU A 172 15.19 -12.17 23.56
CA LEU A 172 13.75 -12.13 23.26
C LEU A 172 13.25 -13.40 22.58
N LEU A 173 14.02 -13.95 21.62
CA LEU A 173 13.68 -15.22 20.97
C LEU A 173 13.65 -16.38 21.99
N LYS A 174 14.62 -16.43 22.91
CA LYS A 174 14.63 -17.43 24.00
C LYS A 174 13.45 -17.26 24.95
N GLU A 175 12.98 -16.04 25.19
CA GLU A 175 11.80 -15.78 26.01
C GLU A 175 10.52 -16.24 25.29
N LEU A 176 10.42 -15.98 23.99
CA LEU A 176 9.29 -16.39 23.16
C LEU A 176 9.16 -17.92 23.10
N ASP A 177 10.28 -18.65 22.95
CA ASP A 177 10.31 -20.11 23.01
C ASP A 177 9.86 -20.67 24.37
N LYS A 178 10.24 -20.01 25.47
CA LYS A 178 9.77 -20.38 26.82
C LYS A 178 8.27 -20.17 26.97
N LEU A 179 7.73 -19.07 26.44
CA LEU A 179 6.29 -18.78 26.48
C LEU A 179 5.50 -19.79 25.64
N HIS A 180 5.96 -20.13 24.44
CA HIS A 180 5.35 -21.17 23.61
C HIS A 180 5.36 -22.54 24.29
N THR A 181 6.49 -22.94 24.89
CA THR A 181 6.60 -24.20 25.64
C THR A 181 5.60 -24.25 26.80
N ARG A 182 5.45 -23.15 27.54
CA ARG A 182 4.49 -23.03 28.64
C ARG A 182 3.05 -23.11 28.14
N SER A 183 2.74 -22.47 27.01
CA SER A 183 1.42 -22.48 26.38
C SER A 183 1.00 -23.90 26.00
N LEU A 184 1.88 -24.65 25.31
CA LEU A 184 1.63 -26.04 24.91
C LEU A 184 1.42 -26.97 26.11
N LYS A 185 2.19 -26.77 27.20
CA LYS A 185 2.02 -27.54 28.43
C LYS A 185 0.65 -27.29 29.07
N ASN A 186 0.20 -26.03 29.13
CA ASN A 186 -1.11 -25.67 29.66
C ASN A 186 -2.24 -26.28 28.83
N GLU A 187 -2.11 -26.29 27.50
CA GLU A 187 -3.10 -26.90 26.59
C GLU A 187 -3.21 -28.42 26.81
N LEU A 188 -2.07 -29.11 26.96
CA LEU A 188 -2.04 -30.54 27.28
C LEU A 188 -2.68 -30.85 28.63
N GLU A 189 -2.38 -30.06 29.67
CA GLU A 189 -3.01 -30.22 30.99
C GLU A 189 -4.52 -29.98 30.94
N TYR A 190 -4.99 -29.01 30.15
CA TYR A 190 -6.41 -28.75 29.95
C TYR A 190 -7.09 -29.94 29.25
N LYS A 191 -6.51 -30.44 28.16
CA LYS A 191 -7.03 -31.62 27.44
C LYS A 191 -7.10 -32.85 28.36
N SER A 192 -6.06 -33.09 29.16
CA SER A 192 -6.05 -34.20 30.13
C SER A 192 -7.19 -34.09 31.15
N LYS A 193 -7.43 -32.89 31.70
CA LYS A 193 -8.51 -32.66 32.67
C LYS A 193 -9.90 -32.85 32.05
N VAL A 194 -10.08 -32.45 30.79
CA VAL A 194 -11.34 -32.66 30.07
C VAL A 194 -11.61 -34.15 29.91
N THR A 195 -10.60 -34.95 29.51
CA THR A 195 -10.75 -36.41 29.38
C THR A 195 -11.07 -37.08 30.71
N GLU A 196 -10.40 -36.69 31.80
CA GLU A 196 -10.68 -37.23 33.13
C GLU A 196 -12.13 -36.93 33.58
N MET A 197 -12.62 -35.72 33.28
CA MET A 197 -14.00 -35.33 33.59
C MET A 197 -15.03 -36.10 32.75
N THR A 198 -14.72 -36.41 31.49
CA THR A 198 -15.59 -37.25 30.64
C THR A 198 -15.64 -38.70 31.16
N ASP A 199 -14.53 -39.25 31.61
CA ASP A 199 -14.47 -40.62 32.14
C ASP A 199 -15.27 -40.76 33.45
N LEU A 200 -15.17 -39.75 34.33
CA LEU A 200 -15.96 -39.67 35.56
C LEU A 200 -17.47 -39.59 35.30
N THR A 201 -17.88 -38.95 34.20
CA THR A 201 -19.30 -38.85 33.84
C THR A 201 -19.86 -40.12 33.21
N GLU A 202 -19.03 -40.91 32.51
CA GLU A 202 -19.44 -42.23 32.01
C GLU A 202 -19.56 -43.27 33.12
N HIS A 203 -18.65 -43.28 34.10
CA HIS A 203 -18.68 -44.26 35.20
C HIS A 203 -19.91 -44.09 36.13
N LYS A 204 -20.51 -42.90 36.16
CA LYS A 204 -21.72 -42.63 36.96
C LYS A 204 -23.02 -43.05 36.27
N ARG A 205 -23.01 -43.38 34.97
CA ARG A 205 -24.22 -43.71 34.19
C ARG A 205 -24.75 -45.14 34.38
N THR A 206 -23.98 -46.03 35.02
CA THR A 206 -24.29 -47.46 35.15
C THR A 206 -25.09 -47.87 36.38
N ILE A 207 -25.31 -47.01 37.39
CA ILE A 207 -25.77 -47.49 38.71
C ILE A 207 -27.29 -47.36 38.99
N ASP A 208 -28.07 -46.45 38.41
CA ASP A 208 -29.48 -46.29 38.83
C ASP A 208 -30.49 -46.22 37.68
N ASN A 209 -31.35 -47.25 37.55
CA ASN A 209 -32.34 -47.38 36.47
C ASN A 209 -33.81 -47.13 36.87
N VAL A 210 -34.11 -46.70 38.10
CA VAL A 210 -35.51 -46.38 38.51
C VAL A 210 -35.68 -44.92 38.98
N SER A 211 -34.58 -44.23 39.33
CA SER A 211 -34.54 -42.76 39.51
C SER A 211 -34.28 -41.99 38.19
N LYS A 212 -33.98 -42.72 37.11
CA LYS A 212 -33.49 -42.19 35.84
C LYS A 212 -34.51 -41.36 35.06
N GLU A 213 -35.79 -41.71 35.08
CA GLU A 213 -36.79 -41.01 34.25
C GLU A 213 -37.06 -39.58 34.75
N ARG A 214 -37.23 -39.41 36.07
CA ARG A 214 -37.41 -38.07 36.66
C ARG A 214 -36.14 -37.23 36.57
N SER A 215 -34.97 -37.85 36.75
CA SER A 215 -33.67 -37.20 36.57
C SER A 215 -33.43 -36.78 35.11
N ASN A 216 -33.82 -37.61 34.14
CA ASN A 216 -33.70 -37.31 32.71
C ASN A 216 -34.63 -36.17 32.29
N ALA A 217 -35.87 -36.14 32.77
CA ALA A 217 -36.80 -35.05 32.47
C ALA A 217 -36.27 -33.70 32.99
N MET A 218 -35.74 -33.69 34.22
CA MET A 218 -35.11 -32.51 34.81
C MET A 218 -33.84 -32.10 34.03
N ALA A 219 -32.97 -33.03 33.70
CA ALA A 219 -31.75 -32.76 32.92
C ALA A 219 -32.06 -32.17 31.54
N MET A 220 -33.07 -32.71 30.84
CA MET A 220 -33.53 -32.19 29.55
C MET A 220 -34.11 -30.77 29.67
N SER A 221 -34.85 -30.48 30.75
CA SER A 221 -35.35 -29.13 31.00
C SER A 221 -34.23 -28.14 31.27
N ILE A 222 -33.23 -28.51 32.08
CA ILE A 222 -32.06 -27.67 32.37
C ILE A 222 -31.30 -27.39 31.07
N CYS A 223 -31.00 -28.44 30.28
CA CYS A 223 -30.28 -28.29 29.01
C CYS A 223 -31.02 -27.37 28.03
N ARG A 224 -32.35 -27.50 27.93
CA ARG A 224 -33.18 -26.61 27.10
C ARG A 224 -33.09 -25.15 27.58
N SER A 225 -33.26 -24.92 28.88
CA SER A 225 -33.16 -23.58 29.49
C SER A 225 -31.78 -22.95 29.32
N THR A 226 -30.71 -23.75 29.45
CA THR A 226 -29.34 -23.28 29.21
C THR A 226 -29.11 -22.91 27.74
N ASN A 227 -29.58 -23.73 26.81
CA ASN A 227 -29.47 -23.41 25.38
C ASN A 227 -30.27 -22.14 25.02
N GLU A 228 -31.47 -21.97 25.57
CA GLU A 228 -32.27 -20.76 25.41
C GLU A 228 -31.51 -19.51 25.92
N ALA A 229 -30.86 -19.63 27.08
CA ALA A 229 -30.05 -18.54 27.65
C ALA A 229 -28.82 -18.23 26.79
N ILE A 230 -28.16 -19.24 26.22
CA ILE A 230 -27.02 -19.07 25.30
C ILE A 230 -27.46 -18.34 24.03
N GLU A 231 -28.58 -18.74 23.42
CA GLU A 231 -29.11 -18.07 22.22
C GLU A 231 -29.49 -16.62 22.52
N ARG A 232 -30.01 -16.32 23.72
CA ARG A 232 -30.23 -14.94 24.16
C ARG A 232 -28.94 -14.13 24.24
N ILE A 233 -27.87 -14.67 24.84
CA ILE A 233 -26.56 -13.98 24.85
C ILE A 233 -26.07 -13.69 23.42
N LYS A 234 -26.22 -14.64 22.50
CA LYS A 234 -25.76 -14.46 21.11
C LYS A 234 -26.53 -13.36 20.38
N LEU A 235 -27.82 -13.24 20.64
CA LEU A 235 -28.69 -12.24 20.04
C LEU A 235 -28.69 -10.91 20.80
N TRP A 236 -28.05 -10.85 21.96
CA TRP A 236 -28.01 -9.65 22.78
C TRP A 236 -27.09 -8.60 22.16
N THR A 237 -27.70 -7.47 21.77
CA THR A 237 -27.00 -6.34 21.15
C THR A 237 -26.53 -5.28 22.15
N GLY A 238 -26.79 -5.49 23.44
CA GLY A 238 -26.65 -4.47 24.49
C GLY A 238 -27.82 -3.47 24.53
N GLY A 239 -27.81 -2.56 25.51
CA GLY A 239 -28.77 -1.46 25.62
C GLY A 239 -29.90 -1.69 26.63
N ASN A 240 -31.15 -1.46 26.20
CA ASN A 240 -32.33 -1.56 27.08
C ASN A 240 -32.85 -3.00 27.27
N ASP A 241 -32.34 -3.95 26.50
CA ASP A 241 -32.77 -5.34 26.58
C ASP A 241 -32.03 -6.05 27.71
N HIS A 242 -32.79 -6.49 28.71
CA HIS A 242 -32.29 -7.33 29.80
C HIS A 242 -31.91 -8.70 29.26
N LEU A 243 -30.73 -9.16 29.67
CA LEU A 243 -30.17 -10.43 29.25
C LEU A 243 -30.87 -11.61 29.95
N ASP A 244 -31.20 -11.44 31.23
CA ASP A 244 -31.86 -12.44 32.08
C ASP A 244 -31.24 -13.85 31.95
N PHE A 245 -29.91 -13.93 31.80
CA PHE A 245 -29.23 -15.17 31.43
C PHE A 245 -29.39 -16.25 32.52
N LEU A 246 -29.08 -15.92 33.76
CA LEU A 246 -29.15 -16.81 34.91
C LEU A 246 -30.60 -17.13 35.25
N ALA A 247 -31.51 -16.16 35.17
CA ALA A 247 -32.95 -16.38 35.33
C ALA A 247 -33.49 -17.35 34.26
N THR A 248 -33.04 -17.23 33.00
CA THR A 248 -33.42 -18.14 31.91
C THR A 248 -32.81 -19.53 32.09
N ALA A 249 -31.52 -19.59 32.40
CA ALA A 249 -30.75 -20.84 32.55
C ALA A 249 -31.20 -21.66 33.76
N LEU A 250 -31.56 -21.00 34.87
CA LEU A 250 -31.97 -21.62 36.13
C LEU A 250 -33.49 -21.59 36.35
N ARG A 251 -34.28 -21.29 35.31
CA ARG A 251 -35.74 -21.19 35.38
C ARG A 251 -36.42 -22.37 36.07
N TYR A 252 -35.89 -23.58 35.89
CA TYR A 252 -36.42 -24.78 36.54
C TYR A 252 -36.28 -24.77 38.07
N PHE A 253 -35.21 -24.18 38.59
CA PHE A 253 -34.93 -24.11 40.03
C PHE A 253 -35.60 -22.92 40.72
N SER A 254 -35.80 -21.81 39.99
CA SER A 254 -36.35 -20.58 40.53
C SER A 254 -37.88 -20.49 40.48
N ALA A 255 -38.57 -21.43 39.83
CA ALA A 255 -40.02 -21.38 39.65
C ALA A 255 -40.80 -21.35 40.98
N ASP A 256 -40.29 -22.02 42.01
CA ASP A 256 -40.96 -22.15 43.32
C ASP A 256 -40.36 -21.26 44.41
N ASP A 257 -39.25 -20.56 44.14
CA ASP A 257 -38.52 -19.75 45.12
C ASP A 257 -38.37 -18.29 44.64
N PRO A 258 -39.26 -17.37 45.08
CA PRO A 258 -39.19 -15.97 44.70
C PRO A 258 -37.97 -15.25 45.27
N GLN A 259 -37.40 -15.74 46.37
CA GLN A 259 -36.17 -15.17 46.94
C GLN A 259 -34.97 -15.52 46.06
N LEU A 260 -34.91 -16.75 45.56
CA LEU A 260 -33.90 -17.16 44.57
C LEU A 260 -34.03 -16.34 43.29
N GLN A 261 -35.26 -16.15 42.77
CA GLN A 261 -35.50 -15.33 41.58
C GLN A 261 -34.96 -13.89 41.75
N ALA A 262 -35.25 -13.24 42.88
CA ALA A 262 -34.74 -11.89 43.16
C ALA A 262 -33.20 -11.83 43.24
N GLN A 263 -32.55 -12.90 43.74
CA GLN A 263 -31.09 -13.00 43.75
C GLN A 263 -30.51 -13.21 42.35
N LEU A 264 -31.17 -14.03 41.51
CA LEU A 264 -30.77 -14.25 40.12
C LEU A 264 -30.87 -12.98 39.30
N GLU A 265 -31.96 -12.20 39.43
CA GLU A 265 -32.10 -10.91 38.77
C GLU A 265 -30.97 -9.94 39.13
N LYS A 266 -30.56 -9.91 40.41
CA LYS A 266 -29.42 -9.09 40.86
C LYS A 266 -28.10 -9.55 40.24
N LEU A 267 -27.89 -10.86 40.10
CA LEU A 267 -26.70 -11.41 39.46
C LEU A 267 -26.70 -11.18 37.95
N ASP A 268 -27.86 -11.29 37.30
CA ASP A 268 -28.02 -10.99 35.87
C ASP A 268 -27.67 -9.54 35.57
N ARG A 269 -28.17 -8.58 36.35
CA ARG A 269 -27.77 -7.17 36.21
C ARG A 269 -26.26 -6.95 36.39
N LYS A 270 -25.63 -7.71 37.29
CA LYS A 270 -24.18 -7.63 37.48
C LYS A 270 -23.43 -8.24 36.29
N LEU A 271 -23.93 -9.34 35.72
CA LEU A 271 -23.38 -9.97 34.54
C LEU A 271 -23.51 -9.05 33.32
N GLU A 272 -24.69 -8.47 33.10
CA GLU A 272 -24.96 -7.44 32.07
C GLU A 272 -23.93 -6.32 32.15
N TYR A 273 -23.78 -5.70 33.33
CA TYR A 273 -22.81 -4.63 33.53
C TYR A 273 -21.36 -5.06 33.22
N GLN A 274 -20.97 -6.29 33.57
CA GLN A 274 -19.64 -6.81 33.24
C GLN A 274 -19.47 -7.04 31.73
N LEU A 275 -20.49 -7.57 31.05
CA LEU A 275 -20.48 -7.78 29.60
C LEU A 275 -20.44 -6.45 28.85
N GLU A 276 -21.22 -5.47 29.25
CA GLU A 276 -21.18 -4.11 28.71
C GLU A 276 -19.79 -3.49 28.85
N ASN A 277 -19.17 -3.59 30.03
CA ASN A 277 -17.81 -3.08 30.25
C ASN A 277 -16.75 -3.83 29.40
N ILE A 278 -16.87 -5.15 29.23
CA ILE A 278 -15.98 -5.92 28.34
C ILE A 278 -16.17 -5.49 26.89
N GLN A 279 -17.41 -5.29 26.45
CA GLN A 279 -17.74 -4.82 25.11
C GLN A 279 -17.20 -3.41 24.87
N GLU A 280 -17.39 -2.48 25.81
CA GLU A 280 -16.84 -1.12 25.75
C GLU A 280 -15.30 -1.15 25.63
N GLN A 281 -14.62 -1.95 26.46
CA GLN A 281 -13.16 -2.10 26.37
C GLN A 281 -12.70 -2.74 25.05
N ALA A 282 -13.46 -3.67 24.48
CA ALA A 282 -13.17 -4.25 23.17
C ALA A 282 -13.34 -3.19 22.06
N CYS A 283 -14.40 -2.40 22.11
CA CYS A 283 -14.64 -1.28 21.20
C CYS A 283 -13.55 -0.22 21.30
N GLU A 284 -13.14 0.19 22.51
CA GLU A 284 -12.04 1.13 22.70
C GLU A 284 -10.72 0.61 22.12
N ARG A 285 -10.39 -0.67 22.34
CA ARG A 285 -9.19 -1.30 21.76
C ARG A 285 -9.26 -1.30 20.24
N ARG A 286 -10.42 -1.65 19.67
CA ARG A 286 -10.65 -1.60 18.22
C ARG A 286 -10.47 -0.18 17.69
N GLU A 287 -11.05 0.83 18.32
CA GLU A 287 -10.91 2.23 17.90
C GLU A 287 -9.44 2.69 17.98
N LYS A 288 -8.73 2.37 19.07
CA LYS A 288 -7.30 2.68 19.23
C LYS A 288 -6.46 2.03 18.12
N ASN A 289 -6.70 0.76 17.82
CA ASN A 289 -5.98 0.05 16.76
C ASN A 289 -6.25 0.67 15.39
N VAL A 290 -7.52 0.96 15.09
CA VAL A 290 -7.91 1.63 13.84
C VAL A 290 -7.23 2.99 13.72
N ARG A 291 -7.20 3.78 14.80
CA ARG A 291 -6.51 5.08 14.82
C ARG A 291 -5.01 4.95 14.52
N ILE A 292 -4.33 3.97 15.12
CA ILE A 292 -2.91 3.69 14.85
C ILE A 292 -2.67 3.39 13.38
N ILE A 293 -3.53 2.56 12.75
CA ILE A 293 -3.44 2.22 11.33
C ILE A 293 -3.62 3.48 10.46
N TYR A 294 -4.64 4.29 10.73
CA TYR A 294 -4.85 5.54 9.98
C TYR A 294 -3.67 6.50 10.15
N ASP A 295 -3.16 6.68 11.37
CA ASP A 295 -2.00 7.54 11.63
C ASP A 295 -0.76 7.06 10.85
N GLN A 296 -0.56 5.74 10.74
CA GLN A 296 0.51 5.17 9.93
C GLN A 296 0.31 5.46 8.44
N VAL A 297 -0.87 5.18 7.88
CA VAL A 297 -1.20 5.46 6.47
C VAL A 297 -1.02 6.94 6.15
N PHE A 298 -1.45 7.84 7.03
CA PHE A 298 -1.26 9.28 6.86
C PHE A 298 0.20 9.72 6.90
N ARG A 299 1.04 9.09 7.74
CA ARG A 299 2.48 9.34 7.76
C ARG A 299 3.12 8.89 6.45
N GLU A 300 2.85 7.67 6.01
CA GLU A 300 3.38 7.13 4.75
C GLU A 300 2.96 7.96 3.54
N GLN A 301 1.70 8.41 3.49
CA GLN A 301 1.23 9.29 2.43
C GLN A 301 1.95 10.64 2.41
N ARG A 302 2.23 11.21 3.58
CA ARG A 302 2.98 12.46 3.72
C ARG A 302 4.43 12.30 3.26
N ASP A 303 5.07 11.20 3.64
CA ASP A 303 6.47 10.93 3.28
C ASP A 303 6.59 10.66 1.78
N ALA A 304 5.66 9.90 1.20
CA ALA A 304 5.58 9.70 -0.25
C ALA A 304 5.38 11.02 -1.02
N GLN A 305 4.55 11.94 -0.49
CA GLN A 305 4.37 13.26 -1.09
C GLN A 305 5.66 14.07 -1.03
N LYS A 306 6.33 14.08 0.13
CA LYS A 306 7.61 14.77 0.31
C LYS A 306 8.68 14.26 -0.65
N GLN A 307 8.77 12.94 -0.85
CA GLN A 307 9.70 12.33 -1.79
C GLN A 307 9.42 12.77 -3.24
N LYS A 308 8.14 12.82 -3.65
CA LYS A 308 7.76 13.33 -4.98
C LYS A 308 8.13 14.79 -5.16
N ASP A 309 7.93 15.61 -4.14
CA ASP A 309 8.29 17.04 -4.18
C ASP A 309 9.81 17.21 -4.31
N GLU A 310 10.61 16.40 -3.59
CA GLU A 310 12.06 16.38 -3.70
C GLU A 310 12.54 15.93 -5.08
N GLN A 311 11.93 14.88 -5.64
CA GLN A 311 12.21 14.41 -7.02
C GLN A 311 11.89 15.51 -8.04
N PHE A 312 10.71 16.11 -7.96
CA PHE A 312 10.29 17.20 -8.85
C PHE A 312 11.27 18.38 -8.78
N MET A 313 11.75 18.74 -7.60
CA MET A 313 12.75 19.79 -7.43
C MET A 313 14.10 19.43 -8.04
N SER A 314 14.55 18.18 -7.88
CA SER A 314 15.78 17.68 -8.50
C SER A 314 15.71 17.69 -10.03
N GLU A 315 14.61 17.20 -10.60
CA GLU A 315 14.37 17.22 -12.05
C GLU A 315 14.33 18.65 -12.59
N ARG A 316 13.67 19.57 -11.89
CA ARG A 316 13.61 20.99 -12.27
C ARG A 316 15.01 21.62 -12.30
N GLN A 317 15.89 21.26 -11.36
CA GLN A 317 17.28 21.73 -11.36
C GLN A 317 18.08 21.13 -12.52
N ALA A 318 17.92 19.84 -12.79
CA ALA A 318 18.56 19.17 -13.93
C ALA A 318 18.17 19.84 -15.26
N TRP A 319 16.88 20.11 -15.46
CA TRP A 319 16.37 20.83 -16.62
C TRP A 319 16.93 22.25 -16.75
N ALA A 320 17.08 22.97 -15.65
CA ALA A 320 17.66 24.31 -15.65
C ALA A 320 19.13 24.28 -16.10
N LEU A 321 19.90 23.28 -15.63
CA LEU A 321 21.29 23.09 -16.02
C LEU A 321 21.42 22.71 -17.50
N GLU A 322 20.62 21.77 -17.99
CA GLU A 322 20.61 21.37 -19.40
C GLU A 322 20.26 22.55 -20.31
N ARG A 323 19.26 23.34 -19.94
CA ARG A 323 18.90 24.57 -20.65
C ARG A 323 20.07 25.56 -20.71
N GLN A 324 20.82 25.72 -19.62
CA GLN A 324 22.01 26.58 -19.58
C GLN A 324 23.12 26.05 -20.50
N GLN A 325 23.36 24.74 -20.53
CA GLN A 325 24.33 24.11 -21.42
C GLN A 325 23.95 24.32 -22.89
N LEU A 326 22.68 24.11 -23.25
CA LEU A 326 22.19 24.35 -24.60
C LEU A 326 22.36 25.82 -25.02
N GLN A 327 22.10 26.77 -24.12
CA GLN A 327 22.35 28.19 -24.39
C GLN A 327 23.83 28.48 -24.67
N GLN A 328 24.75 27.87 -23.93
CA GLN A 328 26.19 28.01 -24.17
C GLN A 328 26.60 27.41 -25.52
N LEU A 329 26.05 26.26 -25.91
CA LEU A 329 26.33 25.64 -27.21
C LEU A 329 25.81 26.48 -28.38
N LEU A 330 24.61 27.06 -28.25
CA LEU A 330 24.06 27.98 -29.24
C LEU A 330 24.96 29.23 -29.38
N TRP A 331 25.37 29.82 -28.27
CA TRP A 331 26.28 30.95 -28.27
C TRP A 331 27.62 30.64 -28.97
N LYS A 332 28.24 29.49 -28.66
CA LYS A 332 29.47 29.02 -29.33
C LYS A 332 29.26 28.78 -30.83
N ARG A 333 28.10 28.27 -31.23
CA ARG A 333 27.76 28.07 -32.65
C ARG A 333 27.66 29.41 -33.38
N ASP A 334 26.97 30.39 -32.79
CA ASP A 334 26.79 31.72 -33.37
C ASP A 334 28.14 32.45 -33.48
N GLN A 335 29.02 32.33 -32.47
CA GLN A 335 30.38 32.85 -32.52
C GLN A 335 31.19 32.24 -33.69
N ARG A 336 31.13 30.92 -33.89
CA ARG A 336 31.78 30.26 -35.03
C ARG A 336 31.23 30.74 -36.37
N HIS A 337 29.92 30.94 -36.48
CA HIS A 337 29.32 31.49 -37.69
C HIS A 337 29.82 32.91 -37.97
N GLN A 338 29.96 33.76 -36.94
CA GLN A 338 30.53 35.10 -37.09
C GLN A 338 31.99 35.06 -37.54
N GLN A 339 32.81 34.16 -36.98
CA GLN A 339 34.21 33.98 -37.41
C GLN A 339 34.29 33.54 -38.87
N LEU A 340 33.52 32.52 -39.28
CA LEU A 340 33.48 32.06 -40.67
C LEU A 340 33.03 33.16 -41.62
N ALA A 341 32.05 33.98 -41.23
CA ALA A 341 31.61 35.12 -42.03
C ALA A 341 32.72 36.17 -42.19
N GLN A 342 33.49 36.46 -41.13
CA GLN A 342 34.64 37.37 -41.19
C GLN A 342 35.75 36.81 -42.08
N GLU A 343 36.06 35.52 -41.98
CA GLU A 343 37.05 34.85 -42.83
C GLU A 343 36.66 34.91 -44.31
N GLN A 344 35.39 34.64 -44.63
CA GLN A 344 34.88 34.74 -46.01
C GLN A 344 35.01 36.16 -46.57
N LEU A 345 34.74 37.19 -45.77
CA LEU A 345 34.93 38.58 -46.18
C LEU A 345 36.40 38.91 -46.48
N MET A 346 37.35 38.39 -45.69
CA MET A 346 38.79 38.59 -45.94
C MET A 346 39.27 37.86 -47.20
N VAL A 347 38.76 36.66 -47.48
CA VAL A 347 39.11 35.91 -48.70
C VAL A 347 38.59 36.63 -49.96
N ILE A 348 37.35 37.11 -49.95
CA ILE A 348 36.73 37.81 -51.10
C ILE A 348 37.42 39.18 -51.36
N GLY A 349 37.91 39.85 -50.31
CA GLY A 349 38.58 41.15 -50.42
C GLY A 349 39.91 41.15 -51.18
N THR A 350 40.50 39.99 -51.51
CA THR A 350 41.83 39.90 -52.15
C THR A 350 41.79 39.59 -53.66
N SER A 351 40.61 39.36 -54.26
CA SER A 351 40.53 38.92 -55.67
C SER A 351 39.32 39.46 -56.43
N ILE A 352 38.97 40.74 -56.25
CA ILE A 352 38.06 41.43 -57.19
C ILE A 352 38.91 42.20 -58.21
N PRO A 353 39.08 41.71 -59.46
CA PRO A 353 39.47 42.58 -60.55
C PRO A 353 38.38 43.65 -60.71
N ARG A 354 38.76 44.92 -60.59
CA ARG A 354 37.90 46.07 -60.85
C ARG A 354 37.39 45.98 -62.28
N ASN A 355 36.17 45.51 -62.50
CA ASN A 355 35.45 45.79 -63.73
C ASN A 355 34.04 46.29 -63.39
N PRO A 356 33.85 47.62 -63.28
CA PRO A 356 32.57 48.21 -62.94
C PRO A 356 31.74 48.38 -64.22
N GLN A 357 31.23 47.30 -64.79
CA GLN A 357 30.27 47.40 -65.87
C GLN A 357 29.18 46.33 -65.75
N LEU A 358 27.97 46.85 -65.50
CA LEU A 358 26.68 46.32 -65.95
C LEU A 358 26.32 44.90 -65.50
N PHE A 359 25.48 44.78 -64.47
CA PHE A 359 24.28 43.91 -64.50
C PHE A 359 23.37 44.31 -63.33
N GLY A 360 22.63 45.40 -63.49
CA GLY A 360 21.43 45.62 -62.68
C GLY A 360 20.32 44.72 -63.21
N CYS A 361 19.82 43.78 -62.42
CA CYS A 361 18.46 43.28 -62.66
C CYS A 361 17.51 44.36 -62.16
N GLN A 362 17.08 45.24 -63.06
CA GLN A 362 15.83 45.96 -62.91
C GLN A 362 14.72 44.93 -63.05
N CYS A 363 14.41 44.26 -61.95
CA CYS A 363 13.19 43.50 -61.80
C CYS A 363 12.33 44.26 -60.80
N GLU A 364 11.78 45.41 -61.25
CA GLU A 364 10.70 46.15 -60.60
C GLU A 364 9.42 45.30 -60.67
N CYS A 365 9.29 44.34 -59.75
CA CYS A 365 8.04 43.63 -59.52
C CYS A 365 7.27 44.29 -58.37
N GLU A 366 7.06 45.60 -58.48
CA GLU A 366 6.26 46.36 -57.53
C GLU A 366 4.82 46.48 -58.05
N GLN A 367 3.96 45.62 -57.50
CA GLN A 367 2.55 45.91 -57.23
C GLN A 367 1.72 46.58 -58.32
N GLN A 368 1.49 45.97 -59.49
CA GLN A 368 0.31 46.33 -60.30
C GLN A 368 -0.39 45.11 -60.89
N SER A 369 -1.67 45.00 -60.55
CA SER A 369 -2.70 44.21 -61.21
C SER A 369 -2.64 44.34 -62.75
N PHE A 370 -2.39 43.24 -63.45
CA PHE A 370 -2.63 43.17 -64.89
C PHE A 370 -4.16 43.11 -65.16
N PRO A 371 -4.62 43.67 -66.28
CA PRO A 371 -4.86 42.79 -67.42
C PRO A 371 -4.44 43.46 -68.74
N ASN A 372 -3.23 43.12 -69.20
CA ASN A 372 -2.84 42.95 -70.61
C ASN A 372 -1.34 43.22 -70.76
N CYS A 373 -0.55 42.15 -70.72
CA CYS A 373 0.80 42.16 -71.28
C CYS A 373 0.89 41.00 -72.27
N PHE A 374 0.55 41.30 -73.52
CA PHE A 374 0.87 40.45 -74.65
C PHE A 374 2.31 40.74 -75.05
N TYR A 375 3.27 39.91 -74.61
CA TYR A 375 4.43 39.56 -75.43
C TYR A 375 5.03 38.22 -74.95
N ARG A 376 4.85 37.21 -75.82
CA ARG A 376 5.71 36.02 -75.99
C ARG A 376 7.17 36.49 -76.15
N GLN A 377 8.22 35.81 -75.70
CA GLN A 377 8.46 34.37 -75.70
C GLN A 377 9.74 34.07 -74.89
N SER A 378 9.74 32.93 -74.17
CA SER A 378 10.91 32.20 -73.62
C SER A 378 11.70 32.88 -72.49
N SER A 379 11.25 32.69 -71.24
CA SER A 379 12.04 32.90 -70.02
C SER A 379 11.56 31.93 -68.93
N PRO A 380 12.43 31.45 -68.01
CA PRO A 380 12.15 30.39 -67.08
C PRO A 380 11.10 30.80 -66.04
N ASP A 381 10.36 29.82 -65.56
CA ASP A 381 9.30 29.91 -64.56
C ASP A 381 9.53 31.07 -63.54
N PRO A 382 8.65 32.09 -63.48
CA PRO A 382 8.80 33.21 -62.54
C PRO A 382 8.78 32.78 -61.06
N ASN A 383 8.47 31.50 -60.77
CA ASN A 383 8.63 30.92 -59.43
C ASN A 383 10.06 30.48 -59.09
N ASN A 384 11.02 30.58 -60.02
CA ASN A 384 12.39 30.06 -59.86
C ASN A 384 13.47 31.13 -59.64
N CYS A 385 13.07 32.39 -59.42
CA CYS A 385 14.03 33.39 -58.94
C CYS A 385 14.47 33.03 -57.52
N ALA A 386 15.71 32.56 -57.38
CA ALA A 386 16.29 32.15 -56.09
C ALA A 386 16.16 33.24 -55.02
N GLN A 387 16.28 34.51 -55.41
CA GLN A 387 16.11 35.66 -54.51
C GLN A 387 14.68 35.73 -53.92
N CYS A 388 13.66 35.57 -54.77
CA CYS A 388 12.26 35.57 -54.35
C CYS A 388 11.90 34.31 -53.53
N GLN A 389 12.53 33.16 -53.78
CA GLN A 389 12.35 31.97 -52.95
C GLN A 389 12.95 32.14 -51.55
N ILE A 390 14.13 32.78 -51.45
CA ILE A 390 14.76 33.10 -50.17
C ILE A 390 13.89 34.08 -49.37
N GLU A 391 13.37 35.14 -50.00
CA GLU A 391 12.47 36.08 -49.32
C GLU A 391 11.17 35.42 -48.83
N ARG A 392 10.56 34.54 -49.63
CA ARG A 392 9.38 33.77 -49.19
C ARG A 392 9.70 32.84 -48.03
N GLN A 393 10.85 32.15 -48.04
CA GLN A 393 11.28 31.33 -46.90
C GLN A 393 11.54 32.17 -45.65
N GLN A 394 12.16 33.35 -45.77
CA GLN A 394 12.38 34.26 -44.64
C GLN A 394 11.06 34.80 -44.07
N GLN A 395 10.09 35.16 -44.93
CA GLN A 395 8.76 35.57 -44.48
C GLN A 395 8.02 34.44 -43.75
N LYS A 396 8.14 33.20 -44.24
CA LYS A 396 7.55 32.02 -43.60
C LYS A 396 8.18 31.75 -42.22
N LEU A 397 9.51 31.83 -42.11
CA LEU A 397 10.22 31.71 -40.83
C LEU A 397 9.87 32.84 -39.84
N ARG A 398 9.66 34.08 -40.33
CA ARG A 398 9.19 35.20 -39.48
C ARG A 398 7.75 35.00 -39.00
N ALA A 399 6.87 34.43 -39.84
CA ALA A 399 5.50 34.11 -39.45
C ALA A 399 5.45 32.98 -38.42
N ASP A 400 6.21 31.90 -38.64
CA ASP A 400 6.30 30.77 -37.70
C ASP A 400 6.97 31.19 -36.38
N GLY A 401 7.98 32.07 -36.43
CA GLY A 401 8.61 32.66 -35.26
C GLY A 401 7.65 33.52 -34.42
N LYS A 402 6.76 34.29 -35.06
CA LYS A 402 5.71 35.07 -34.37
C LYS A 402 4.65 34.18 -33.72
N LEU A 403 4.23 33.11 -34.39
CA LEU A 403 3.31 32.11 -33.83
C LEU A 403 3.89 31.43 -32.58
N ARG A 404 5.19 31.09 -32.61
CA ARG A 404 5.88 30.47 -31.48
C ARG A 404 6.05 31.42 -30.27
N LYS A 405 6.24 32.72 -30.53
CA LYS A 405 6.32 33.74 -29.49
C LYS A 405 4.97 33.99 -28.81
N ASN A 406 3.90 34.06 -29.60
CA ASN A 406 2.53 34.18 -29.09
C ASN A 406 2.08 32.95 -28.31
N PHE A 407 2.54 31.74 -28.70
CA PHE A 407 2.25 30.51 -27.96
C PHE A 407 2.96 30.46 -26.60
N LEU A 408 4.22 30.92 -26.52
CA LEU A 408 4.96 31.00 -25.26
C LEU A 408 4.41 32.09 -24.32
N GLU A 409 4.01 33.25 -24.85
CA GLU A 409 3.38 34.32 -24.06
C GLU A 409 1.95 33.97 -23.61
N SER A 410 1.25 33.08 -24.33
CA SER A 410 -0.06 32.55 -23.91
C SER A 410 0.02 31.40 -22.90
N CYS A 411 1.19 30.80 -22.70
CA CYS A 411 1.41 29.68 -21.76
C CYS A 411 1.95 30.12 -20.39
N ASP A 412 2.09 31.42 -20.13
CA ASP A 412 2.27 31.95 -18.77
C ASP A 412 0.94 31.87 -17.99
N CYS A 413 0.49 30.64 -17.74
CA CYS A 413 -0.52 30.34 -16.77
C CYS A 413 0.06 30.63 -15.38
N ASN A 414 -0.42 31.72 -14.80
CA ASN A 414 -0.12 32.26 -13.48
C ASN A 414 -0.36 31.22 -12.36
N TYR A 415 0.62 30.33 -12.12
CA TYR A 415 0.57 29.26 -11.11
C TYR A 415 1.23 29.63 -9.77
N ASN A 416 1.52 30.91 -9.54
CA ASN A 416 2.02 31.41 -8.26
C ASN A 416 1.06 32.43 -7.65
N LYS A 417 -0.10 31.96 -7.19
CA LYS A 417 -0.89 32.70 -6.20
C LYS A 417 -1.01 31.84 -4.93
N PRO A 418 -0.37 32.23 -3.81
CA PRO A 418 -0.45 31.45 -2.57
C PRO A 418 -1.89 31.39 -2.06
N ARG A 419 -2.35 30.16 -1.79
CA ARG A 419 -3.73 29.82 -1.40
C ARG A 419 -4.01 30.05 0.10
N SER A 420 -3.48 31.13 0.69
CA SER A 420 -3.49 31.35 2.15
C SER A 420 -4.55 32.32 2.68
N GLU A 421 -5.48 32.86 1.87
CA GLU A 421 -6.45 33.87 2.35
C GLU A 421 -7.91 33.66 1.89
N LEU A 422 -8.38 32.42 1.81
CA LEU A 422 -9.80 32.12 1.56
C LEU A 422 -10.33 31.10 2.59
N ASN A 423 -10.38 31.52 3.85
CA ASN A 423 -11.36 31.02 4.84
C ASN A 423 -11.28 31.84 6.14
N LYS A 424 -11.78 33.08 6.08
CA LYS A 424 -12.31 33.80 7.26
C LYS A 424 -13.78 34.14 7.00
N GLY A 425 -14.56 33.10 6.72
CA GLY A 425 -16.02 33.15 6.67
C GLY A 425 -16.59 32.85 8.05
N GLN A 426 -17.26 33.84 8.62
CA GLN A 426 -17.94 33.86 9.92
C GLN A 426 -18.78 32.61 10.19
N LEU A 427 -18.45 31.88 11.25
CA LEU A 427 -19.38 31.00 11.98
C LEU A 427 -19.78 31.72 13.27
N GLN A 428 -20.86 32.49 13.20
CA GLN A 428 -21.57 32.96 14.38
C GLN A 428 -22.19 31.76 15.10
N LYS A 429 -21.67 31.46 16.29
CA LYS A 429 -22.29 30.55 17.26
C LYS A 429 -23.63 31.14 17.70
N LYS A 430 -24.74 30.52 17.30
CA LYS A 430 -26.01 30.63 18.02
C LYS A 430 -26.04 29.54 19.08
N SER A 431 -25.94 29.94 20.35
CA SER A 431 -26.23 29.06 21.48
C SER A 431 -27.73 28.74 21.52
N PRO A 432 -28.13 27.49 21.78
CA PRO A 432 -29.49 27.20 22.20
C PRO A 432 -29.65 27.60 23.68
N LYS A 433 -30.72 28.34 23.97
CA LYS A 433 -31.28 28.42 25.33
C LYS A 433 -32.01 27.11 25.61
N TRP A 434 -31.61 26.45 26.69
CA TRP A 434 -32.46 25.66 27.57
C TRP A 434 -32.04 25.98 29.01
#